data_AF-A0A2V9M7T1-F1
#
_entry.id   AF-A0A2V9M7T1-F1
#
_cell.length_a   1.000
_cell.length_b   1.000
_cell.length_c   1.000
_cell.angle_alpha   90.00
_cell.angle_beta   90.00
_cell.angle_gamma   90.00
#
_symmetry.space_group_name_H-M   'P 1'
#
loop_
_entity.id
_entity.type
_entity.pdbx_description
1 polymer ?
#
loop_
_entity_poly.entity_id
_entity_poly.type
_entity_poly.pdbx_seq_one_letter_code
_entity_poly.pdbx_strand_id
1 'polypeptide(L)'
;MTVKTVFRSFLCLLILNCLSCSQPSKPTSSSRAQPQPVTAEASASVPETKVYEVSKEDITKVPGITSRNISVEGVKLGDRTRDVDKLLGKPIKTEKLPKFYRSAYENHGIYLDIDRYAGKVTTIYINTNYYKKVKGDLSDLLAHGKLDLLKKSFGENPVQSTPELNAVMWQYPEKGIQFIHLKQAGTASYTLKLVEPKK
;
A
#
# COMPACT_ATOMS: atom_id res chain seq x y z
N MET A 1 41.15 -24.96 28.10
CA MET A 1 40.04 -25.53 28.90
C MET A 1 38.92 -25.95 27.96
N THR A 2 38.28 -27.09 28.23
CA THR A 2 37.03 -27.57 27.61
C THR A 2 35.91 -26.53 27.82
N VAL A 3 34.83 -26.47 27.02
CA VAL A 3 33.71 -27.43 26.95
C VAL A 3 33.10 -27.49 25.54
N LYS A 4 32.70 -28.70 25.10
CA LYS A 4 31.84 -28.94 23.93
C LYS A 4 30.37 -28.89 24.35
N THR A 5 29.49 -28.37 23.51
CA THR A 5 28.07 -28.77 23.55
C THR A 5 27.53 -29.03 22.13
N VAL A 6 27.02 -30.24 21.94
CA VAL A 6 26.39 -30.73 20.70
C VAL A 6 24.90 -30.92 21.01
N PHE A 7 24.01 -30.43 20.15
CA PHE A 7 22.59 -30.80 20.15
C PHE A 7 22.08 -30.81 18.69
N ARG A 8 22.31 -31.90 17.95
CA ARG A 8 21.39 -33.04 17.75
C ARG A 8 20.03 -32.65 17.15
N SER A 9 19.89 -32.96 15.88
CA SER A 9 18.64 -33.03 15.12
C SER A 9 17.61 -33.94 15.80
N PHE A 10 16.33 -33.58 15.68
CA PHE A 10 15.23 -34.54 15.83
C PHE A 10 14.46 -34.64 14.52
N LEU A 11 14.51 -35.85 13.96
CA LEU A 11 13.72 -36.31 12.82
C LEU A 11 12.42 -36.90 13.39
N CYS A 12 11.26 -36.53 12.83
CA CYS A 12 10.03 -37.31 12.98
C CYS A 12 9.20 -37.23 11.70
N LEU A 13 9.18 -38.35 10.96
CA LEU A 13 8.18 -38.64 9.94
C LEU A 13 6.93 -39.25 10.60
N LEU A 14 5.76 -38.91 10.06
CA LEU A 14 4.50 -39.67 10.12
C LEU A 14 3.66 -39.16 8.93
N ILE A 15 3.50 -39.84 7.78
CA ILE A 15 3.09 -41.21 7.44
C ILE A 15 1.55 -41.41 7.43
N LEU A 16 1.02 -41.35 6.19
CA LEU A 16 -0.04 -42.15 5.55
C LEU A 16 -1.53 -42.19 6.02
N ASN A 17 -2.39 -42.03 5.00
CA ASN A 17 -3.57 -42.83 4.61
C ASN A 17 -4.86 -42.89 5.46
N CYS A 18 -5.99 -42.50 4.85
CA CYS A 18 -7.01 -43.39 4.23
C CYS A 18 -8.20 -42.53 3.74
N LEU A 19 -8.64 -42.57 2.46
CA LEU A 19 -9.48 -43.58 1.79
C LEU A 19 -10.89 -43.79 2.37
N SER A 20 -11.87 -43.10 1.78
CA SER A 20 -13.23 -43.58 1.43
C SER A 20 -13.83 -42.56 0.44
N CYS A 21 -14.18 -42.86 -0.81
CA CYS A 21 -15.10 -43.87 -1.34
C CYS A 21 -16.53 -43.76 -0.79
N SER A 22 -17.40 -43.06 -1.52
CA SER A 22 -18.63 -43.66 -2.06
C SER A 22 -19.25 -42.83 -3.19
N GLN A 23 -19.98 -43.51 -4.07
CA GLN A 23 -20.36 -43.10 -5.44
C GLN A 23 -21.81 -42.53 -5.52
N PRO A 24 -22.33 -42.13 -6.70
CA PRO A 24 -23.43 -41.16 -6.80
C PRO A 24 -24.83 -41.78 -6.88
N SER A 25 -25.85 -40.93 -6.74
CA SER A 25 -27.23 -41.24 -7.15
C SER A 25 -27.94 -40.06 -7.85
N LYS A 26 -28.41 -40.35 -9.07
CA LYS A 26 -29.51 -39.74 -9.84
C LYS A 26 -30.27 -40.94 -10.46
N PRO A 27 -31.55 -40.84 -10.89
CA PRO A 27 -32.35 -39.66 -11.26
C PRO A 27 -33.48 -39.40 -10.21
N THR A 28 -34.68 -38.81 -10.43
CA THR A 28 -35.45 -38.45 -11.64
C THR A 28 -36.43 -37.28 -11.39
N SER A 29 -36.77 -36.56 -12.47
CA SER A 29 -38.01 -35.79 -12.73
C SER A 29 -38.76 -35.04 -11.62
N SER A 30 -38.74 -33.70 -11.76
CA SER A 30 -39.93 -32.84 -11.93
C SER A 30 -40.99 -32.74 -10.82
N SER A 31 -40.98 -31.61 -10.11
CA SER A 31 -42.19 -30.79 -9.99
C SER A 31 -41.83 -29.30 -9.93
N ARG A 32 -42.77 -28.46 -10.38
CA ARG A 32 -42.59 -27.03 -10.69
C ARG A 32 -43.11 -26.17 -9.55
N ALA A 33 -42.23 -25.47 -8.85
CA ALA A 33 -42.58 -24.34 -7.99
C ALA A 33 -41.79 -23.12 -8.43
N GLN A 34 -42.48 -22.01 -8.71
CA GLN A 34 -41.84 -20.75 -9.14
C GLN A 34 -41.14 -20.09 -7.95
N PRO A 35 -39.86 -19.72 -8.05
CA PRO A 35 -39.29 -18.71 -7.17
C PRO A 35 -39.93 -17.36 -7.50
N GLN A 36 -40.37 -16.64 -6.47
CA GLN A 36 -40.69 -15.21 -6.59
C GLN A 36 -39.44 -14.45 -7.05
N PRO A 37 -39.59 -13.31 -7.75
CA PRO A 37 -38.45 -12.49 -8.14
C PRO A 37 -37.81 -11.92 -6.87
N VAL A 38 -36.70 -12.53 -6.45
CA VAL A 38 -35.78 -11.89 -5.52
C VAL A 38 -35.25 -10.67 -6.26
N THR A 39 -35.70 -9.49 -5.85
CA THR A 39 -35.13 -8.23 -6.31
C THR A 39 -33.64 -8.29 -6.00
N ALA A 40 -32.82 -8.53 -7.03
CA ALA A 40 -31.39 -8.40 -6.89
C ALA A 40 -31.12 -6.94 -6.56
N GLU A 41 -30.85 -6.64 -5.29
CA GLU A 41 -30.25 -5.37 -4.92
C GLU A 41 -29.03 -5.22 -5.83
N ALA A 42 -29.10 -4.21 -6.70
CA ALA A 42 -27.99 -3.88 -7.58
C ALA A 42 -26.82 -3.58 -6.67
N SER A 43 -25.89 -4.54 -6.58
CA SER A 43 -24.62 -4.37 -5.87
C SER A 43 -24.00 -3.11 -6.41
N ALA A 44 -24.06 -2.04 -5.61
CA ALA A 44 -23.69 -0.71 -6.04
C ALA A 44 -22.20 -0.76 -6.36
N SER A 45 -21.88 -0.93 -7.64
CA SER A 45 -20.53 -0.91 -8.14
C SER A 45 -19.99 0.46 -7.80
N VAL A 46 -19.14 0.50 -6.77
CA VAL A 46 -18.31 1.67 -6.47
C VAL A 46 -17.68 2.04 -7.81
N PRO A 47 -17.98 3.23 -8.37
CA PRO A 47 -17.55 3.56 -9.72
C PRO A 47 -16.04 3.36 -9.79
N GLU A 48 -15.56 2.66 -10.83
CA GLU A 48 -14.13 2.38 -10.98
C GLU A 48 -13.36 3.69 -11.10
N THR A 49 -12.94 4.21 -9.95
CA THR A 49 -12.16 5.43 -9.84
C THR A 49 -10.84 5.20 -10.55
N LYS A 50 -10.66 5.90 -11.67
CA LYS A 50 -9.41 5.88 -12.44
C LYS A 50 -8.22 6.05 -11.51
N VAL A 51 -7.28 5.13 -11.64
CA VAL A 51 -5.99 5.13 -10.95
C VAL A 51 -4.95 5.72 -11.88
N TYR A 52 -4.09 6.58 -11.34
CA TYR A 52 -3.01 7.28 -12.02
C TYR A 52 -1.67 6.81 -11.42
N GLU A 53 -0.74 6.45 -12.29
CA GLU A 53 0.56 5.96 -11.93
C GLU A 53 1.56 7.13 -11.93
N VAL A 54 2.17 7.44 -10.78
CA VAL A 54 3.03 8.62 -10.61
C VAL A 54 4.21 8.66 -11.59
N SER A 55 4.64 7.51 -12.10
CA SER A 55 5.72 7.37 -13.08
C SER A 55 5.30 7.57 -14.54
N LYS A 56 3.99 7.65 -14.82
CA LYS A 56 3.41 7.78 -16.17
C LYS A 56 2.65 9.08 -16.35
N GLU A 57 1.81 9.46 -15.38
CA GLU A 57 0.99 10.67 -15.42
C GLU A 57 1.45 11.71 -14.41
N ASP A 58 1.24 12.98 -14.77
CA ASP A 58 1.43 14.09 -13.84
C ASP A 58 0.23 14.23 -12.91
N ILE A 59 0.28 13.51 -11.78
CA ILE A 59 -0.79 13.50 -10.79
C ILE A 59 -1.10 14.86 -10.16
N THR A 60 -0.18 15.83 -10.27
CA THR A 60 -0.36 17.18 -9.69
C THR A 60 -1.36 18.03 -10.46
N LYS A 61 -1.59 17.68 -11.73
CA LYS A 61 -2.53 18.37 -12.63
C LYS A 61 -3.92 17.73 -12.65
N VAL A 62 -4.15 16.65 -11.88
CA VAL A 62 -5.44 15.93 -11.83
C VAL A 62 -6.38 16.62 -10.82
N PRO A 63 -7.49 17.24 -11.25
CA PRO A 63 -8.39 17.94 -10.35
C PRO A 63 -9.03 16.98 -9.35
N GLY A 64 -9.12 17.39 -8.09
CA GLY A 64 -9.79 16.60 -7.05
C GLY A 64 -9.08 15.32 -6.62
N ILE A 65 -7.85 15.05 -7.10
CA ILE A 65 -7.15 13.77 -6.82
C ILE A 65 -7.02 13.49 -5.32
N THR A 66 -7.15 12.21 -4.96
CA THR A 66 -6.90 11.65 -3.63
C THR A 66 -5.90 10.51 -3.71
N SER A 67 -5.33 10.11 -2.57
CA SER A 67 -4.45 8.94 -2.45
C SER A 67 -5.06 7.62 -2.93
N ARG A 68 -6.41 7.48 -2.92
CA ARG A 68 -7.10 6.31 -3.49
C ARG A 68 -6.95 6.20 -5.00
N ASN A 69 -6.68 7.32 -5.68
CA ASN A 69 -6.51 7.41 -7.13
C ASN A 69 -5.05 7.26 -7.57
N ILE A 70 -4.10 7.05 -6.66
CA ILE A 70 -2.66 7.09 -6.97
C ILE A 70 -2.07 5.67 -6.81
N SER A 71 -1.36 5.21 -7.84
CA SER A 71 -0.45 4.06 -7.75
C SER A 71 1.01 4.47 -7.90
N VAL A 72 1.90 3.64 -7.36
CA VAL A 72 3.35 3.77 -7.47
C VAL A 72 3.94 2.41 -7.82
N GLU A 73 4.58 2.30 -8.99
CA GLU A 73 5.02 1.01 -9.55
C GLU A 73 3.85 -0.01 -9.61
N GLY A 74 2.62 0.48 -9.86
CA GLY A 74 1.39 -0.31 -9.86
C GLY A 74 0.76 -0.61 -8.50
N VAL A 75 1.44 -0.35 -7.38
CA VAL A 75 0.92 -0.57 -6.01
C VAL A 75 0.03 0.59 -5.58
N LYS A 76 -1.14 0.30 -5.00
CA LYS A 76 -2.11 1.27 -4.46
C LYS A 76 -2.50 0.95 -3.01
N LEU A 77 -3.13 1.91 -2.34
CA LEU A 77 -3.71 1.70 -1.02
C LEU A 77 -4.75 0.58 -1.03
N GLY A 78 -4.71 -0.29 -0.02
CA GLY A 78 -5.60 -1.45 0.11
C GLY A 78 -5.14 -2.72 -0.59
N ASP A 79 -4.08 -2.69 -1.41
CA ASP A 79 -3.50 -3.89 -2.03
C ASP A 79 -3.01 -4.90 -1.00
N ARG A 80 -3.12 -6.19 -1.31
CA ARG A 80 -2.66 -7.28 -0.43
C ARG A 80 -1.16 -7.51 -0.59
N THR A 81 -0.46 -7.92 0.48
CA THR A 81 0.98 -8.23 0.47
C THR A 81 1.40 -9.12 -0.71
N ARG A 82 0.66 -10.21 -0.95
CA ARG A 82 0.93 -11.16 -2.04
C ARG A 82 0.87 -10.57 -3.46
N ASP A 83 0.18 -9.43 -3.61
CA ASP A 83 -0.03 -8.76 -4.89
C ASP A 83 1.02 -7.63 -5.05
N VAL A 84 1.42 -6.99 -3.95
CA VAL A 84 2.64 -6.15 -3.85
C VAL A 84 3.90 -6.95 -4.20
N ASP A 85 4.07 -8.15 -3.64
CA ASP A 85 5.27 -8.98 -3.86
C ASP A 85 5.45 -9.42 -5.33
N LYS A 86 4.36 -9.42 -6.13
CA LYS A 86 4.43 -9.68 -7.59
C LYS A 86 4.90 -8.46 -8.38
N LEU A 87 4.57 -7.26 -7.90
CA LEU A 87 4.89 -5.99 -8.55
C LEU A 87 6.30 -5.51 -8.22
N LEU A 88 6.70 -5.63 -6.94
CA LEU A 88 7.95 -5.08 -6.42
C LEU A 88 9.01 -6.15 -6.08
N GLY A 89 8.66 -7.43 -6.17
CA GLY A 89 9.50 -8.52 -5.65
C GLY A 89 9.58 -8.50 -4.12
N LYS A 90 10.70 -8.99 -3.57
CA LYS A 90 10.91 -9.05 -2.12
C LYS A 90 11.45 -7.71 -1.58
N PRO A 91 10.98 -7.23 -0.41
CA PRO A 91 11.57 -6.06 0.23
C PRO A 91 13.01 -6.33 0.69
N ILE A 92 13.83 -5.29 0.69
CA ILE A 92 15.24 -5.34 1.13
C ILE A 92 15.32 -5.40 2.67
N LYS A 93 14.37 -4.74 3.34
CA LYS A 93 14.23 -4.73 4.80
C LYS A 93 12.75 -4.67 5.16
N THR A 94 12.34 -5.43 6.18
CA THR A 94 11.02 -5.29 6.80
C THR A 94 11.18 -5.08 8.30
N GLU A 95 10.62 -3.99 8.81
CA GLU A 95 10.56 -3.66 10.23
C GLU A 95 9.19 -4.01 10.81
N LYS A 96 9.16 -4.57 12.02
CA LYS A 96 7.94 -4.97 12.71
C LYS A 96 7.54 -3.90 13.72
N LEU A 97 6.52 -3.13 13.39
CA LEU A 97 5.95 -2.09 14.25
C LEU A 97 4.68 -2.61 14.95
N PRO A 98 4.12 -1.89 15.95
CA PRO A 98 3.02 -2.41 16.75
C PRO A 98 1.78 -2.83 15.93
N LYS A 99 1.38 -2.01 14.94
CA LYS A 99 0.18 -2.26 14.10
C LYS A 99 0.49 -2.73 12.67
N PHE A 100 1.64 -2.37 12.11
CA PHE A 100 2.00 -2.61 10.71
C PHE A 100 3.42 -3.20 10.57
N TYR A 101 3.68 -3.84 9.43
CA TYR A 101 5.03 -4.10 8.94
C TYR A 101 5.44 -2.95 8.02
N ARG A 102 6.61 -2.36 8.23
CA ARG A 102 7.18 -1.36 7.32
C ARG A 102 8.21 -2.03 6.41
N SER A 103 7.89 -2.18 5.14
CA SER A 103 8.74 -2.81 4.13
C SER A 103 9.41 -1.77 3.25
N ALA A 104 10.73 -1.85 3.13
CA ALA A 104 11.57 -1.00 2.29
C ALA A 104 11.84 -1.66 0.94
N TYR A 105 11.49 -0.96 -0.14
CA TYR A 105 11.81 -1.32 -1.51
C TYR A 105 12.74 -0.23 -2.06
N GLU A 106 13.96 -0.18 -1.54
CA GLU A 106 14.89 0.94 -1.73
C GLU A 106 15.31 1.14 -3.19
N ASN A 107 15.47 0.05 -3.96
CA ASN A 107 15.63 0.09 -5.43
C ASN A 107 14.46 0.78 -6.15
N HIS A 108 13.29 0.78 -5.52
CA HIS A 108 12.08 1.44 -5.99
C HIS A 108 11.85 2.79 -5.30
N GLY A 109 12.73 3.29 -4.42
CA GLY A 109 12.59 4.58 -3.74
C GLY A 109 11.35 4.71 -2.84
N ILE A 110 10.71 3.59 -2.47
CA ILE A 110 9.45 3.54 -1.72
C ILE A 110 9.52 2.69 -0.46
N TYR A 111 8.67 3.03 0.51
CA TYR A 111 8.37 2.21 1.68
C TYR A 111 6.87 1.99 1.78
N LEU A 112 6.45 0.83 2.26
CA LEU A 112 5.05 0.46 2.43
C LEU A 112 4.79 0.09 3.89
N ASP A 113 3.76 0.67 4.51
CA ASP A 113 3.21 0.15 5.76
C ASP A 113 2.05 -0.79 5.43
N ILE A 114 2.18 -2.05 5.85
CA ILE A 114 1.20 -3.12 5.63
C ILE A 114 0.60 -3.51 6.98
N ASP A 115 -0.73 -3.45 7.10
CA ASP A 115 -1.43 -3.85 8.33
C ASP A 115 -1.14 -5.32 8.69
N ARG A 116 -0.77 -5.58 9.95
CA ARG A 116 -0.32 -6.90 10.40
C ARG A 116 -1.42 -7.96 10.44
N TYR A 117 -2.68 -7.56 10.48
CA TYR A 117 -3.84 -8.45 10.61
C TYR A 117 -4.61 -8.56 9.29
N ALA A 118 -4.83 -7.44 8.59
CA ALA A 118 -5.51 -7.42 7.31
C ALA A 118 -4.62 -7.80 6.12
N GLY A 119 -3.28 -7.70 6.26
CA GLY A 119 -2.32 -7.98 5.19
C GLY A 119 -2.47 -7.04 3.99
N LYS A 120 -2.82 -5.77 4.25
CA LYS A 120 -3.10 -4.74 3.24
C LYS A 120 -2.20 -3.52 3.40
N VAL A 121 -1.81 -2.91 2.29
CA VAL A 121 -1.12 -1.60 2.26
C VAL A 121 -2.02 -0.52 2.86
N THR A 122 -1.56 0.15 3.91
CA THR A 122 -2.26 1.27 4.58
C THR A 122 -1.57 2.61 4.35
N THR A 123 -0.26 2.58 4.07
CA THR A 123 0.51 3.78 3.72
C THR A 123 1.53 3.46 2.63
N ILE A 124 1.68 4.37 1.67
CA ILE A 124 2.77 4.37 0.68
C ILE A 124 3.63 5.61 0.93
N TYR A 125 4.93 5.42 1.07
CA TYR A 125 5.92 6.49 1.16
C TYR A 125 6.74 6.54 -0.13
N ILE A 126 6.81 7.71 -0.76
CA ILE A 126 7.61 8.00 -1.95
C ILE A 126 8.72 8.97 -1.54
N ASN A 127 9.95 8.48 -1.42
CA ASN A 127 11.11 9.25 -0.95
C ASN A 127 11.72 10.09 -2.09
N THR A 128 12.54 11.10 -1.74
CA THR A 128 13.32 11.93 -2.67
C THR A 128 14.01 11.12 -3.75
N ASN A 129 14.57 9.95 -3.44
CA ASN A 129 15.24 9.08 -4.42
C ASN A 129 14.36 8.68 -5.62
N TYR A 130 13.04 8.79 -5.50
CA TYR A 130 12.07 8.51 -6.56
C TYR A 130 11.86 9.69 -7.55
N TYR A 131 12.46 10.86 -7.31
CA TYR A 131 12.18 12.10 -8.08
C TYR A 131 12.38 11.96 -9.60
N LYS A 132 13.36 11.15 -10.04
CA LYS A 132 13.64 10.92 -11.47
C LYS A 132 12.61 10.03 -12.16
N LYS A 133 11.81 9.28 -11.40
CA LYS A 133 10.82 8.33 -11.92
C LYS A 133 9.44 8.98 -12.08
N VAL A 134 9.08 9.92 -11.20
CA VAL A 134 7.78 10.61 -11.27
C VAL A 134 7.70 11.62 -12.41
N LYS A 135 6.47 12.02 -12.78
CA LYS A 135 6.22 13.06 -13.78
C LYS A 135 5.78 14.40 -13.16
N GLY A 136 6.03 15.46 -13.91
CA GLY A 136 5.54 16.80 -13.63
C GLY A 136 6.02 17.43 -12.33
N ASP A 137 5.18 18.30 -11.76
CA ASP A 137 5.50 19.13 -10.60
C ASP A 137 5.86 18.27 -9.34
N LEU A 138 5.50 16.98 -9.32
CA LEU A 138 5.90 16.03 -8.27
C LEU A 138 7.41 15.71 -8.28
N SER A 139 8.07 15.78 -9.43
CA SER A 139 9.52 15.57 -9.53
C SER A 139 10.27 16.67 -8.78
N ASP A 140 9.90 17.92 -9.05
CA ASP A 140 10.42 19.11 -8.38
C ASP A 140 10.10 19.12 -6.87
N LEU A 141 8.92 18.65 -6.48
CA LEU A 141 8.56 18.48 -5.07
C LEU A 141 9.49 17.51 -4.35
N LEU A 142 9.70 16.31 -4.91
CA LEU A 142 10.54 15.28 -4.29
C LEU A 142 12.04 15.62 -4.33
N ALA A 143 12.50 16.36 -5.35
CA ALA A 143 13.90 16.77 -5.50
C ALA A 143 14.28 18.00 -4.66
N HIS A 144 13.38 18.98 -4.56
CA HIS A 144 13.71 20.34 -4.11
C HIS A 144 12.78 20.90 -3.02
N GLY A 145 11.70 20.20 -2.65
CA GLY A 145 10.82 20.65 -1.57
C GLY A 145 10.02 21.91 -1.90
N LYS A 146 9.74 22.19 -3.18
CA LYS A 146 9.02 23.39 -3.64
C LYS A 146 7.56 23.43 -3.16
N LEU A 147 7.34 23.84 -1.91
CA LEU A 147 6.04 23.81 -1.22
C LEU A 147 4.89 24.51 -1.99
N ASP A 148 5.20 25.54 -2.79
CA ASP A 148 4.18 26.25 -3.59
C ASP A 148 3.56 25.34 -4.66
N LEU A 149 4.33 24.39 -5.21
CA LEU A 149 3.78 23.35 -6.09
C LEU A 149 2.83 22.42 -5.33
N LEU A 150 3.12 22.11 -4.07
CA LEU A 150 2.27 21.27 -3.23
C LEU A 150 0.91 21.94 -3.01
N LYS A 151 0.91 23.23 -2.68
CA LYS A 151 -0.30 24.03 -2.45
C LYS A 151 -1.15 24.15 -3.71
N LYS A 152 -0.52 24.57 -4.82
CA LYS A 152 -1.14 24.64 -6.16
C LYS A 152 -1.82 23.33 -6.58
N SER A 153 -1.24 22.18 -6.20
CA SER A 153 -1.72 20.85 -6.61
C SER A 153 -2.81 20.27 -5.69
N PHE A 154 -2.71 20.50 -4.38
CA PHE A 154 -3.51 19.79 -3.38
C PHE A 154 -4.35 20.72 -2.47
N GLY A 155 -4.19 22.03 -2.57
CA GLY A 155 -4.95 23.07 -1.87
C GLY A 155 -4.06 24.02 -1.05
N GLU A 156 -4.52 25.25 -0.83
CA GLU A 156 -3.72 26.27 -0.14
C GLU A 156 -3.52 26.05 1.37
N ASN A 157 -4.39 25.26 2.00
CA ASN A 157 -4.51 25.16 3.46
C ASN A 157 -4.16 23.75 4.01
N PRO A 158 -2.89 23.30 3.95
CA PRO A 158 -2.48 22.07 4.62
C PRO A 158 -2.48 22.22 6.14
N VAL A 159 -2.85 21.16 6.85
CA VAL A 159 -2.59 21.04 8.29
C VAL A 159 -1.10 20.78 8.50
N GLN A 160 -0.38 21.78 9.01
CA GLN A 160 1.05 21.66 9.31
C GLN A 160 1.27 21.06 10.72
N SER A 161 2.34 20.28 10.87
CA SER A 161 2.72 19.62 12.11
C SER A 161 4.21 19.31 12.15
N THR A 162 4.77 19.18 13.35
CA THR A 162 6.19 18.84 13.60
C THR A 162 6.25 17.51 14.36
N PRO A 163 6.19 16.35 13.68
CA PRO A 163 6.10 15.04 14.35
C PRO A 163 7.41 14.65 15.07
N GLU A 164 8.54 15.20 14.64
CA GLU A 164 9.88 14.97 15.20
C GLU A 164 10.66 16.28 15.13
N LEU A 165 11.69 16.45 15.97
CA LEU A 165 12.46 17.71 16.10
C LEU A 165 12.95 18.30 14.76
N ASN A 166 13.30 17.43 13.80
CA ASN A 166 13.84 17.82 12.50
C ASN A 166 12.87 17.59 11.32
N ALA A 167 11.59 17.28 11.59
CA ALA A 167 10.61 16.95 10.57
C ALA A 167 9.46 17.98 10.55
N VAL A 168 9.15 18.52 9.38
CA VAL A 168 7.93 19.30 9.13
C VAL A 168 7.04 18.50 8.18
N MET A 169 5.76 18.37 8.54
CA MET A 169 4.77 17.62 7.78
C MET A 169 3.55 18.49 7.48
N TRP A 170 3.24 18.64 6.19
CA TRP A 170 2.03 19.28 5.66
C TRP A 170 1.04 18.20 5.24
N GLN A 171 -0.21 18.29 5.70
CA GLN A 171 -1.23 17.25 5.49
C GLN A 171 -2.47 17.82 4.80
N TYR A 172 -3.00 17.07 3.84
CA TYR A 172 -4.33 17.27 3.24
C TYR A 172 -5.20 16.07 3.61
N PRO A 173 -5.86 16.08 4.79
CA PRO A 173 -6.50 14.88 5.34
C PRO A 173 -7.59 14.31 4.44
N GLU A 174 -8.43 15.17 3.85
CA GLU A 174 -9.50 14.81 2.90
C GLU A 174 -8.99 14.22 1.58
N LYS A 175 -7.71 14.45 1.26
CA LYS A 175 -7.05 13.86 0.08
C LYS A 175 -6.22 12.64 0.42
N GLY A 176 -5.97 12.37 1.70
CA GLY A 176 -5.04 11.33 2.14
C GLY A 176 -3.58 11.57 1.71
N ILE A 177 -3.22 12.83 1.45
CA ILE A 177 -1.87 13.22 0.97
C ILE A 177 -1.15 13.96 2.09
N GLN A 178 0.09 13.54 2.37
CA GLN A 178 0.98 14.19 3.32
C GLN A 178 2.34 14.43 2.65
N PHE A 179 2.96 15.57 2.89
CA PHE A 179 4.30 15.88 2.44
C PHE A 179 5.19 16.12 3.65
N ILE A 180 6.31 15.40 3.72
CA ILE A 180 7.24 15.41 4.85
C ILE A 180 8.57 15.96 4.36
N HIS A 181 9.05 17.03 4.98
CA HIS A 181 10.41 17.51 4.88
C HIS A 181 11.16 17.10 6.15
N LEU A 182 12.22 16.31 6.01
CA LEU A 182 13.10 15.88 7.08
C LEU A 182 14.49 16.50 6.88
N LYS A 183 14.95 17.25 7.86
CA LYS A 183 16.31 17.82 7.88
C LYS A 183 17.25 16.87 8.62
N GLN A 184 18.40 16.57 8.03
CA GLN A 184 19.47 15.79 8.66
C GLN A 184 20.79 16.58 8.55
N ALA A 185 21.86 16.10 9.18
CA ALA A 185 23.11 16.86 9.26
C ALA A 185 23.71 17.12 7.86
N GLY A 186 23.58 18.36 7.38
CA GLY A 186 24.03 18.78 6.05
C GLY A 186 23.09 18.39 4.88
N THR A 187 21.95 17.74 5.13
CA THR A 187 21.06 17.23 4.08
C THR A 187 19.58 17.47 4.39
N ALA A 188 18.75 17.39 3.37
CA ALA A 188 17.29 17.39 3.48
C ALA A 188 16.71 16.26 2.62
N SER A 189 15.64 15.63 3.08
CA SER A 189 14.84 14.70 2.29
C SER A 189 13.37 15.09 2.30
N TYR A 190 12.71 14.77 1.21
CA TYR A 190 11.31 15.09 0.94
C TYR A 190 10.58 13.79 0.64
N THR A 191 9.42 13.59 1.26
CA THR A 191 8.65 12.35 1.09
C THR A 191 7.18 12.69 0.89
N LEU A 192 6.62 12.24 -0.24
CA LEU A 192 5.17 12.18 -0.40
C LEU A 192 4.69 10.91 0.29
N LYS A 193 3.73 11.04 1.20
CA LYS A 193 3.14 9.94 1.95
C LYS A 193 1.64 9.90 1.64
N LEU A 194 1.21 8.78 1.09
CA LEU A 194 -0.17 8.47 0.75
C LEU A 194 -0.77 7.62 1.87
N VAL A 195 -1.87 8.09 2.46
CA VAL A 195 -2.64 7.40 3.51
C VAL A 195 -4.11 7.39 3.13
N GLU A 196 -4.93 6.60 3.83
CA GLU A 196 -6.37 6.64 3.64
C GLU A 196 -6.95 8.05 3.92
N PRO A 197 -7.74 8.65 3.01
CA PRO A 197 -8.33 9.97 3.25
C PRO A 197 -9.31 9.95 4.42
N LYS A 198 -9.30 11.03 5.21
CA LYS A 198 -10.29 11.25 6.26
C LYS A 198 -11.59 11.79 5.66
N LYS A 199 -12.71 11.40 6.27
CA LYS A 199 -14.03 12.03 6.08
C LYS A 199 -14.23 13.13 7.11
#